data_AF-A0A842LYI0-F1
#
_entry.id   AF-A0A842LYI0-F1
#
_cell.length_a   1.000
_cell.length_b   1.000
_cell.length_c   1.000
_cell.angle_alpha   90.00
_cell.angle_beta   90.00
_cell.angle_gamma   90.00
#
_symmetry.space_group_name_H-M   'P 1'
#
loop_
_entity.id
_entity.type
_entity.pdbx_description
1 polymer ?
#
loop_
_entity_poly.entity_id
_entity_poly.type
_entity_poly.pdbx_seq_one_letter_code
_entity_poly.pdbx_strand_id
1 'polypeptide(L)'
;MSEWIFGLEGLYHRLLSPRVPVIVVTLRDDDKPNAMVVAWHTPVSLNPPILALSIAPDRLTHRLIEKRGEFTLNIPSPILLEKVKTVGTVSGK
;
A
#
# COMPACT_ATOMS: atom_id res chain seq x y z
N MET A 1 -4.34 -21.58 -19.09
CA MET A 1 -3.33 -21.07 -18.14
C MET A 1 -2.58 -22.30 -17.65
N SER A 2 -1.32 -22.45 -18.04
CA SER A 2 -0.58 -23.72 -18.14
C SER A 2 -0.35 -24.44 -16.81
N GLU A 3 -0.18 -25.77 -16.88
CA GLU A 3 0.03 -26.73 -15.78
C GLU A 3 1.20 -26.42 -14.82
N TRP A 4 2.06 -25.44 -15.13
CA TRP A 4 3.22 -25.00 -14.36
C TRP A 4 2.90 -24.18 -13.07
N ILE A 5 1.65 -23.81 -12.82
CA ILE A 5 1.27 -22.95 -11.67
C ILE A 5 0.60 -23.75 -10.54
N PHE A 6 0.46 -25.08 -10.69
CA PHE A 6 -0.09 -25.94 -9.64
C PHE A 6 0.76 -25.83 -8.35
N GLY A 7 0.15 -25.36 -7.26
CA GLY A 7 0.80 -25.19 -5.95
C GLY A 7 1.14 -23.74 -5.55
N LEU A 8 0.97 -22.75 -6.44
CA LEU A 8 1.21 -21.33 -6.15
C LEU A 8 -0.07 -20.50 -5.97
N GLU A 9 -1.23 -21.14 -5.87
CA GLU A 9 -2.51 -20.48 -5.69
C GLU A 9 -2.49 -19.52 -4.49
N GLY A 10 -2.81 -18.25 -4.74
CA GLY A 10 -2.81 -17.19 -3.73
C GLY A 10 -1.43 -16.73 -3.22
N LEU A 11 -0.35 -17.45 -3.51
CA LEU A 11 1.00 -17.18 -2.97
C LEU A 11 2.02 -16.74 -4.02
N TYR A 12 1.68 -16.71 -5.30
CA TYR A 12 2.57 -16.27 -6.39
C TYR A 12 3.25 -14.93 -6.12
N HIS A 13 2.55 -13.98 -5.48
CA HIS A 13 3.10 -12.67 -5.12
C HIS A 13 4.29 -12.77 -4.16
N ARG A 14 4.48 -13.87 -3.43
CA ARG A 14 5.65 -14.08 -2.57
C ARG A 14 6.93 -14.24 -3.36
N LEU A 15 6.87 -14.76 -4.59
CA LEU A 15 8.03 -14.90 -5.48
C LEU A 15 8.64 -13.54 -5.87
N LEU A 16 7.84 -12.47 -5.81
CA LEU A 16 8.24 -11.09 -6.11
C LEU A 16 8.66 -10.32 -4.85
N SER A 17 9.15 -11.01 -3.82
CA SER A 17 9.61 -10.43 -2.55
C SER A 17 11.15 -10.49 -2.44
N PRO A 18 11.81 -9.63 -1.64
CA PRO A 18 11.25 -8.60 -0.75
C PRO A 18 10.71 -7.39 -1.53
N ARG A 19 9.74 -6.71 -0.91
CA ARG A 19 9.21 -5.42 -1.40
C ARG A 19 9.44 -4.36 -0.32
N VAL A 20 9.80 -3.16 -0.74
CA VAL A 20 9.99 -2.03 0.17
C VAL A 20 8.62 -1.56 0.66
N PRO A 21 8.31 -1.64 1.96
CA PRO A 21 7.06 -1.12 2.49
C PRO A 21 7.09 0.41 2.47
N VAL A 22 6.01 1.02 2.01
CA VAL A 22 5.80 2.47 2.05
C VAL A 22 4.55 2.78 2.87
N ILE A 23 4.54 3.94 3.52
CA ILE A 23 3.39 4.40 4.29
C ILE A 23 2.58 5.35 3.41
N VAL A 24 1.34 4.97 3.13
CA VAL A 24 0.36 5.83 2.46
C VAL A 24 -0.44 6.56 3.51
N VAL A 25 -0.49 7.88 3.42
CA VAL A 25 -1.25 8.74 4.35
C VAL A 25 -2.28 9.55 3.56
N THR A 26 -3.51 9.59 4.05
CA THR A 26 -4.61 10.40 3.55
C THR A 26 -5.40 10.98 4.74
N LEU A 27 -6.41 11.80 4.48
CA LEU A 27 -7.21 12.44 5.52
C LEU A 27 -8.59 11.77 5.64
N ARG A 28 -9.08 11.68 6.87
CA ARG A 28 -10.47 11.34 7.21
C ARG A 28 -11.37 12.57 7.01
N ASP A 29 -12.68 12.39 7.12
CA ASP A 29 -13.64 13.49 7.02
C ASP A 29 -13.50 14.55 8.13
N ASP A 30 -12.94 14.17 9.29
CA ASP A 30 -12.63 15.07 10.40
C ASP A 30 -11.22 15.67 10.32
N ASP A 31 -10.61 15.65 9.12
CA ASP A 31 -9.24 16.09 8.82
C ASP A 31 -8.14 15.45 9.67
N LYS A 32 -8.45 14.34 10.36
CA LYS A 32 -7.43 13.52 11.02
C LYS A 32 -6.73 12.63 10.01
N PRO A 33 -5.42 12.37 10.18
CA PRO A 33 -4.68 11.48 9.30
C PRO A 33 -5.15 10.03 9.48
N ASN A 34 -5.20 9.31 8.36
CA ASN A 34 -5.27 7.86 8.31
C ASN A 34 -4.05 7.34 7.53
N ALA A 35 -3.39 6.32 8.06
CA ALA A 35 -2.20 5.75 7.45
C ALA A 35 -2.39 4.24 7.23
N MET A 36 -1.73 3.71 6.19
CA MET A 36 -1.57 2.27 6.00
C MET A 36 -0.20 1.96 5.38
N VAL A 37 0.26 0.72 5.53
CA VAL A 37 1.42 0.22 4.80
C VAL A 37 0.98 -0.41 3.49
N VAL A 38 1.66 -0.06 2.40
CA VAL A 38 1.51 -0.67 1.08
C VAL A 38 2.85 -1.27 0.67
N ALA A 39 2.84 -2.56 0.31
CA ALA A 39 3.99 -3.20 -0.31
C ALA A 39 3.90 -3.22 -1.85
N TRP A 40 2.69 -3.11 -2.40
CA TRP A 40 2.44 -3.20 -3.85
C TRP A 40 2.29 -1.81 -4.44
N HIS A 41 3.43 -1.25 -4.84
CA HIS A 41 3.54 0.04 -5.51
C HIS A 41 4.61 -0.02 -6.60
N THR A 42 4.47 0.82 -7.63
CA THR A 42 5.48 0.95 -8.68
C THR A 42 5.39 2.32 -9.37
N PRO A 43 6.52 2.93 -9.76
CA PRO A 43 6.52 3.97 -10.78
C PRO A 43 5.94 3.41 -12.08
N VAL A 44 5.14 4.22 -12.77
CA VAL A 44 4.51 3.90 -14.06
C VAL A 44 5.03 4.80 -15.17
N SER A 45 5.28 6.07 -14.84
CA SER A 45 5.83 7.06 -15.78
C SER A 45 6.83 7.96 -15.06
N LEU A 46 7.90 8.32 -15.75
CA LEU A 46 8.90 9.28 -15.27
C LEU A 46 8.47 10.72 -15.57
N ASN A 47 7.90 10.96 -16.75
CA ASN A 47 7.44 12.28 -17.17
C ASN A 47 6.14 12.18 -18.01
N PRO A 48 4.98 12.60 -17.47
CA PRO A 48 4.78 13.11 -16.11
C PRO A 48 5.03 12.01 -15.05
N PRO A 49 5.42 12.36 -13.82
CA PRO A 49 5.63 11.38 -12.77
C PRO A 49 4.30 10.73 -12.35
N ILE A 50 4.19 9.41 -12.52
CA ILE A 50 3.00 8.62 -12.14
C ILE A 50 3.43 7.43 -11.31
N LEU A 51 2.73 7.20 -10.20
CA LEU A 51 2.89 6.04 -9.33
C LEU A 51 1.57 5.25 -9.26
N ALA A 52 1.65 3.93 -9.37
CA ALA A 52 0.52 3.04 -9.12
C ALA A 52 0.63 2.40 -7.73
N LEU A 53 -0.51 2.31 -7.04
CA LEU A 53 -0.68 1.60 -5.78
C LEU A 53 -1.77 0.54 -5.94
N SER A 54 -1.54 -0.67 -5.44
CA SER A 54 -2.59 -1.69 -5.34
C SER A 54 -3.11 -1.75 -3.91
N ILE A 55 -4.32 -1.24 -3.69
CA ILE A 55 -4.98 -1.20 -2.38
C ILE A 55 -6.30 -1.96 -2.49
N ALA A 56 -6.55 -2.88 -1.56
CA ALA A 56 -7.81 -3.62 -1.55
C ALA A 56 -9.00 -2.67 -1.26
N PRO A 57 -10.14 -2.79 -1.99
CA PRO A 57 -11.28 -1.89 -1.84
C PRO A 57 -11.92 -1.84 -0.44
N ASP A 58 -11.76 -2.92 0.34
CA ASP A 58 -12.27 -3.02 1.70
C ASP A 58 -11.48 -2.18 2.72
N ARG A 59 -10.30 -1.66 2.35
CA ARG A 59 -9.46 -0.82 3.19
C ARG A 59 -10.07 0.58 3.35
N LEU A 60 -10.03 1.11 4.57
CA LEU A 60 -10.49 2.49 4.82
C LEU A 60 -9.73 3.48 3.92
N THR A 61 -8.42 3.32 3.80
CA THR A 61 -7.57 4.18 2.96
C THR A 61 -8.02 4.21 1.50
N HIS A 62 -8.47 3.10 0.92
CA HIS A 62 -8.98 3.09 -0.47
C HIS A 62 -10.17 4.05 -0.61
N ARG A 63 -11.16 3.90 0.27
CA ARG A 63 -12.37 4.73 0.28
C ARG A 63 -12.06 6.21 0.52
N LEU A 64 -11.09 6.51 1.39
CA LEU A 64 -10.67 7.89 1.67
C LEU A 64 -9.95 8.51 0.46
N ILE A 65 -9.06 7.75 -0.20
CA ILE A 65 -8.36 8.21 -1.40
C ILE A 65 -9.33 8.44 -2.55
N GLU A 66 -10.26 7.51 -2.81
CA GLU A 66 -11.28 7.70 -3.84
C GLU A 66 -12.15 8.94 -3.58
N LYS A 67 -12.51 9.18 -2.31
CA LYS A 67 -13.33 10.34 -1.93
C LYS A 67 -12.57 11.68 -2.07
N ARG A 68 -11.30 11.73 -1.63
CA ARG A 68 -10.53 12.98 -1.55
C ARG A 68 -9.69 13.26 -2.79
N GLY A 69 -9.29 12.24 -3.54
CA GLY A 69 -8.42 12.38 -4.70
C GLY A 69 -6.94 12.65 -4.35
N GLU A 70 -6.56 12.57 -3.07
CA GLU A 70 -5.22 12.90 -2.61
C GLU A 70 -4.68 11.95 -1.53
N PHE A 71 -3.36 11.75 -1.56
CA PHE A 71 -2.59 11.02 -0.55
C PHE A 71 -1.12 11.40 -0.65
N THR A 72 -0.35 11.05 0.37
CA THR A 72 1.12 11.08 0.33
C THR A 72 1.69 9.67 0.42
N LEU A 73 2.86 9.47 -0.16
CA LEU A 73 3.64 8.25 -0.07
C LEU A 73 4.95 8.54 0.66
N ASN A 74 5.18 7.83 1.75
CA ASN A 74 6.27 8.10 2.68
C ASN A 74 7.17 6.87 2.77
N ILE A 75 8.46 7.04 2.52
CA ILE A 75 9.46 5.97 2.65
C ILE A 75 9.98 5.97 4.09
N PRO A 76 9.65 4.95 4.91
CA PRO A 76 10.07 4.94 6.31
C PRO A 76 11.56 4.61 6.44
N SER A 77 12.23 5.25 7.40
CA SER A 77 13.57 4.83 7.84
C SER A 77 13.49 3.52 8.64
N PRO A 78 14.52 2.65 8.61
CA PRO A 78 14.57 1.42 9.39
C PRO A 78 14.30 1.60 10.90
N ILE A 79 14.63 2.76 11.47
CA ILE A 79 14.34 3.08 12.89
C ILE A 79 12.83 3.06 13.21
N LEU A 80 11.98 3.20 12.19
CA LEU A 80 10.52 3.18 12.32
C LEU A 80 9.91 1.79 12.11
N LEU A 81 10.71 0.72 12.00
CA LEU A 81 10.22 -0.62 11.66
C LEU A 81 9.04 -1.08 12.54
N GLU A 82 9.11 -0.89 13.85
CA GLU A 82 8.01 -1.27 14.74
C GLU A 82 6.75 -0.43 14.50
N LYS A 83 6.89 0.87 14.19
CA LYS A 83 5.76 1.72 13.81
C LYS A 83 5.15 1.29 12.46
N VAL A 84 5.99 0.93 11.49
CA VAL A 84 5.54 0.39 10.19
C VAL A 84 4.74 -0.89 10.40
N LYS A 85 5.23 -1.81 11.24
CA LYS A 85 4.48 -3.04 11.59
C LYS A 85 3.12 -2.70 12.19
N THR A 86 3.06 -1.82 13.18
CA THR A 86 1.79 -1.41 13.82
C THR A 86 0.82 -0.79 12.83
N VAL A 87 1.27 0.15 12.00
CA VAL A 87 0.44 0.80 10.96
C VAL A 87 -0.02 -0.21 9.90
N GLY A 88 0.77 -1.25 9.64
CA GLY A 88 0.43 -2.31 8.68
C GLY A 88 -0.57 -3.35 9.21
N THR A 89 -0.69 -3.50 10.53
CA THR A 89 -1.54 -4.53 11.17
C THR A 89 -2.80 -3.98 11.83
N VAL A 90 -2.78 -2.71 12.26
CA VAL A 90 -3.93 -2.07 12.90
C VAL A 90 -4.78 -1.33 11.87
N SER A 91 -6.08 -1.61 11.86
CA SER A 91 -7.04 -0.94 10.99
C SER A 91 -7.31 0.48 11.49
N GLY A 92 -7.39 1.45 10.57
CA GLY A 92 -7.88 2.80 10.87
C GLY A 92 -9.41 2.91 10.90
N LYS A 93 -10.14 1.84 10.57
CA LYS A 93 -11.61 1.77 10.76
C LYS A 93 -11.97 1.92 12.22
#